data_AF-A0A428U6B8-F1
#
_entry.id   AF-A0A428U6B8-F1
#
_cell.length_a   1.000
_cell.length_b   1.000
_cell.length_c   1.000
_cell.angle_alpha   90.00
_cell.angle_beta   90.00
_cell.angle_gamma   90.00
#
_symmetry.space_group_name_H-M   'P 1'
#
loop_
_entity.id
_entity.type
_entity.pdbx_description
1 polymer ?
#
loop_
_entity_poly.entity_id
_entity_poly.type
_entity_poly.pdbx_seq_one_letter_code
_entity_poly.pdbx_strand_id
1 'polypeptide(L)'
;MAVRHILDYHNKSTAIYLLDPQRQGSHLLNGIWKFVDIWLYRQWFKPYETDIEYGRYVAKSVSLGWDTDTARPTLTDIAGFHTNLCQELSADILGRLPDDLLSSTMASEKWQDSKDELLVALSQRYILQPLFKAVFIVLDQTLGPTEGPLTSDDIGNIPVSLVRTGCTEGLSGRISFDTIHHDRRVLSGLGNLDGTIDSVQTTLKTAIQFIIGLEKREMAAIGMRPSPYLLDSSIDLENEARGLGWDQSIHGELPLDLPTSTWVDKSHYQEWTGAGAHYHAGLAHVAIRFLTATRRNYPLQNDWWWWDRA
;
A
#
# COMPACT_ATOMS: atom_id res chain seq x y z
N MET A 1 5.49 -6.75 -19.30
CA MET A 1 4.75 -6.31 -18.10
C MET A 1 3.97 -5.05 -18.51
N ALA A 2 2.65 -4.98 -18.35
CA ALA A 2 1.90 -3.77 -18.75
C ALA A 2 2.17 -2.62 -17.77
N VAL A 3 2.15 -1.37 -18.24
CA VAL A 3 2.51 -0.16 -17.45
C VAL A 3 1.79 -0.08 -16.11
N ARG A 4 0.49 -0.41 -16.09
CA ARG A 4 -0.29 -0.46 -14.85
C ARG A 4 0.33 -1.37 -13.79
N HIS A 5 0.93 -2.50 -14.17
CA HIS A 5 1.58 -3.41 -13.22
C HIS A 5 2.87 -2.83 -12.64
N ILE A 6 3.57 -1.95 -13.36
CA ILE A 6 4.79 -1.27 -12.88
C ILE A 6 4.39 -0.15 -11.91
N LEU A 7 3.40 0.65 -12.29
CA LEU A 7 2.89 1.75 -11.47
C LEU A 7 2.28 1.26 -10.15
N ASP A 8 1.70 0.06 -10.13
CA ASP A 8 1.12 -0.58 -8.95
C ASP A 8 2.08 -0.75 -7.75
N TYR A 9 3.39 -0.83 -7.99
CA TYR A 9 4.40 -0.92 -6.93
C TYR A 9 4.69 0.41 -6.24
N HIS A 10 4.34 1.52 -6.89
CA HIS A 10 4.57 2.86 -6.37
C HIS A 10 3.49 3.23 -5.35
N ASN A 11 3.83 4.19 -4.49
CA ASN A 11 2.98 4.70 -3.41
C ASN A 11 2.59 3.62 -2.39
N LYS A 12 3.36 2.51 -2.33
CA LYS A 12 3.20 1.44 -1.35
C LYS A 12 4.28 1.53 -0.29
N SER A 13 3.94 1.23 0.97
CA SER A 13 4.92 1.28 2.05
C SER A 13 5.75 0.00 2.15
N THR A 14 5.24 -1.12 1.64
CA THR A 14 5.95 -2.41 1.66
C THR A 14 5.47 -3.36 0.55
N ALA A 15 6.17 -4.47 0.36
CA ALA A 15 5.69 -5.62 -0.41
C ALA A 15 5.32 -6.78 0.53
N ILE A 16 4.27 -7.54 0.19
CA ILE A 16 3.99 -8.85 0.77
C ILE A 16 4.23 -9.89 -0.31
N TYR A 17 5.24 -10.73 -0.10
CA TYR A 17 5.56 -11.84 -0.96
C TYR A 17 4.85 -13.10 -0.46
N LEU A 18 4.00 -13.69 -1.28
CA LEU A 18 3.43 -15.01 -1.03
C LEU A 18 4.26 -16.06 -1.74
N LEU A 19 4.78 -17.05 -1.00
CA LEU A 19 5.39 -18.22 -1.59
C LEU A 19 4.30 -19.16 -2.11
N ASP A 20 4.07 -19.12 -3.42
CA ASP A 20 2.87 -19.68 -4.06
C ASP A 20 3.21 -20.70 -5.16
N PRO A 21 3.73 -21.89 -4.80
CA PRO A 21 4.25 -22.85 -5.79
C PRO A 21 3.20 -23.32 -6.79
N GLN A 22 1.93 -23.38 -6.37
CA GLN A 22 0.82 -23.87 -7.19
C GLN A 22 -0.15 -22.77 -7.64
N ARG A 23 0.24 -21.49 -7.51
CA ARG A 23 -0.61 -20.32 -7.84
C ARG A 23 -1.98 -20.36 -7.15
N GLN A 24 -2.04 -20.96 -5.97
CA GLN A 24 -3.24 -21.11 -5.16
C GLN A 24 -3.62 -19.82 -4.44
N GLY A 25 -2.66 -18.93 -4.20
CA GLY A 25 -2.87 -17.66 -3.50
C GLY A 25 -3.94 -16.78 -4.15
N SER A 26 -4.06 -16.84 -5.46
CA SER A 26 -5.07 -16.11 -6.25
C SER A 26 -6.30 -16.93 -6.58
N HIS A 27 -6.42 -18.17 -6.08
CA HIS A 27 -7.54 -19.06 -6.40
C HIS A 27 -8.89 -18.41 -6.06
N LEU A 28 -9.86 -18.57 -6.96
CA LEU A 28 -11.11 -17.81 -6.92
C LEU A 28 -11.97 -18.10 -5.68
N LEU A 29 -11.88 -19.29 -5.10
CA LEU A 29 -12.76 -19.69 -3.99
C LEU A 29 -12.12 -19.48 -2.62
N ASN A 30 -10.83 -19.76 -2.47
CA ASN A 30 -10.16 -19.85 -1.18
C ASN A 30 -8.69 -19.36 -1.21
N GLY A 31 -8.26 -18.66 -2.26
CA GLY A 31 -6.92 -18.08 -2.30
C GLY A 31 -6.75 -17.00 -1.24
N ILE A 32 -5.61 -16.99 -0.56
CA ILE A 32 -5.34 -16.11 0.58
C ILE A 32 -5.44 -14.62 0.25
N TRP A 33 -5.06 -14.22 -0.97
CA TRP A 33 -4.93 -12.81 -1.32
C TRP A 33 -6.24 -12.04 -1.17
N LYS A 34 -7.35 -12.70 -1.44
CA LYS A 34 -8.69 -12.12 -1.30
C LYS A 34 -8.98 -11.67 0.13
N PHE A 35 -8.55 -12.48 1.10
CA PHE A 35 -8.77 -12.19 2.50
C PHE A 35 -7.76 -11.16 3.02
N VAL A 36 -6.49 -11.29 2.61
CA VAL A 36 -5.43 -10.36 2.98
C VAL A 36 -5.71 -8.96 2.43
N ASP A 37 -6.10 -8.82 1.16
CA ASP A 37 -6.37 -7.51 0.56
C ASP A 37 -7.54 -6.79 1.26
N ILE A 38 -8.63 -7.50 1.56
CA ILE A 38 -9.77 -6.94 2.33
C ILE A 38 -9.33 -6.55 3.74
N TRP A 39 -8.57 -7.40 4.41
CA TRP A 39 -8.12 -7.15 5.78
C TRP A 39 -7.14 -5.97 5.83
N LEU A 40 -6.18 -5.88 4.91
CA LEU A 40 -5.24 -4.76 4.77
C LEU A 40 -5.99 -3.46 4.50
N TYR A 41 -7.01 -3.50 3.65
CA TYR A 41 -7.82 -2.33 3.34
C TYR A 41 -8.45 -1.77 4.60
N ARG A 42 -8.97 -2.62 5.48
CA ARG A 42 -9.53 -2.20 6.78
C ARG A 42 -8.47 -1.67 7.75
N GLN A 43 -7.24 -2.19 7.73
CA GLN A 43 -6.18 -1.67 8.59
C GLN A 43 -5.69 -0.29 8.14
N TRP A 44 -5.78 -0.02 6.83
CA TRP A 44 -5.25 1.18 6.20
C TRP A 44 -6.26 2.30 6.09
N PHE A 45 -7.48 1.98 5.65
CA PHE A 45 -8.49 2.98 5.31
C PHE A 45 -9.07 3.65 6.54
N LYS A 46 -8.96 4.98 6.56
CA LYS A 46 -9.61 5.88 7.48
C LYS A 46 -10.29 7.00 6.69
N PRO A 47 -11.62 7.16 6.83
CA PRO A 47 -12.35 8.24 6.16
C PRO A 47 -11.68 9.59 6.41
N TYR A 48 -11.56 10.36 5.34
CA TYR A 48 -10.94 11.67 5.28
C TYR A 48 -9.44 11.71 5.58
N GLU A 49 -8.86 10.71 6.27
CA GLU A 49 -7.45 10.69 6.68
C GLU A 49 -6.53 9.91 5.74
N THR A 50 -7.08 9.13 4.80
CA THR A 50 -6.29 8.25 3.92
C THR A 50 -6.35 8.69 2.47
N ASP A 51 -5.18 8.93 1.90
CA ASP A 51 -4.98 9.40 0.52
C ASP A 51 -5.05 8.27 -0.53
N ILE A 52 -6.10 7.42 -0.45
CA ILE A 52 -6.27 6.27 -1.34
C ILE A 52 -6.33 6.66 -2.83
N GLU A 53 -6.79 7.88 -3.12
CA GLU A 53 -6.97 8.43 -4.47
C GLU A 53 -5.64 8.58 -5.22
N TYR A 54 -4.53 8.75 -4.49
CA TYR A 54 -3.19 8.82 -5.04
C TYR A 54 -2.50 7.44 -5.06
N GLY A 55 -3.28 6.36 -4.90
CA GLY A 55 -2.77 5.00 -4.86
C GLY A 55 -1.92 4.71 -3.61
N ARG A 56 -2.00 5.57 -2.56
CA ARG A 56 -1.32 5.34 -1.30
C ARG A 56 -1.97 4.18 -0.56
N TYR A 57 -1.18 3.14 -0.32
CA TYR A 57 -1.65 1.92 0.30
C TYR A 57 -0.53 1.22 1.07
N VAL A 58 -0.86 0.51 2.15
CA VAL A 58 0.16 -0.05 3.04
C VAL A 58 1.10 -1.03 2.32
N ALA A 59 0.57 -1.85 1.41
CA ALA A 59 1.37 -2.94 0.84
C ALA A 59 0.99 -3.34 -0.58
N LYS A 60 1.96 -3.85 -1.35
CA LYS A 60 1.72 -4.55 -2.62
C LYS A 60 1.79 -6.06 -2.42
N SER A 61 0.71 -6.75 -2.77
CA SER A 61 0.64 -8.22 -2.84
C SER A 61 1.39 -8.75 -4.07
N VAL A 62 2.33 -9.68 -3.88
CA VAL A 62 3.17 -10.28 -4.94
C VAL A 62 3.25 -11.79 -4.75
N SER A 63 2.75 -12.58 -5.70
CA SER A 63 2.94 -14.04 -5.69
C SER A 63 4.28 -14.42 -6.30
N LEU A 64 5.08 -15.16 -5.55
CA LEU A 64 6.30 -15.80 -6.02
C LEU A 64 6.01 -17.27 -6.31
N GLY A 65 5.80 -17.59 -7.59
CA GLY A 65 5.72 -18.96 -8.05
C GLY A 65 7.11 -19.61 -8.02
N TRP A 66 7.20 -20.83 -7.53
CA TRP A 66 8.41 -21.64 -7.56
C TRP A 66 8.03 -23.09 -7.82
N ASP A 67 8.94 -23.83 -8.44
CA ASP A 67 8.73 -25.23 -8.77
C ASP A 67 8.92 -26.10 -7.52
N THR A 68 7.92 -26.92 -7.17
CA THR A 68 7.99 -27.81 -6.01
C THR A 68 9.10 -28.86 -6.12
N ASP A 69 9.58 -29.14 -7.33
CA ASP A 69 10.70 -30.04 -7.58
C ASP A 69 12.06 -29.35 -7.32
N THR A 70 12.07 -28.03 -7.13
CA THR A 70 13.25 -27.24 -6.78
C THR A 70 13.27 -26.86 -5.29
N ALA A 71 14.42 -26.38 -4.81
CA ALA A 71 14.51 -25.90 -3.44
C ALA A 71 13.61 -24.67 -3.23
N ARG A 72 12.86 -24.68 -2.12
CA ARG A 72 12.04 -23.55 -1.71
C ARG A 72 12.89 -22.26 -1.62
N PRO A 73 12.43 -21.12 -2.17
CA PRO A 73 13.13 -19.86 -2.07
C PRO A 73 13.43 -19.49 -0.61
N THR A 74 14.68 -19.14 -0.34
CA THR A 74 15.13 -18.66 0.98
C THR A 74 14.83 -17.17 1.13
N LEU A 75 14.89 -16.64 2.36
CA LEU A 75 14.74 -15.20 2.59
C LEU A 75 15.82 -14.38 1.86
N THR A 76 17.02 -14.95 1.67
CA THR A 76 18.09 -14.32 0.90
C THR A 76 17.73 -14.22 -0.59
N ASP A 77 17.14 -15.27 -1.16
CA ASP A 77 16.70 -15.26 -2.57
C ASP A 77 15.61 -14.21 -2.79
N ILE A 78 14.65 -14.13 -1.86
CA ILE A 78 13.55 -13.16 -1.91
C ILE A 78 14.09 -11.73 -1.73
N ALA A 79 15.04 -11.51 -0.82
CA ALA A 79 15.67 -10.21 -0.63
C ALA A 79 16.47 -9.76 -1.86
N GLY A 80 17.18 -10.69 -2.52
CA GLY A 80 17.86 -10.44 -3.79
C GLY A 80 16.86 -10.06 -4.89
N PHE A 81 15.77 -10.82 -5.02
CA PHE A 81 14.68 -10.49 -5.95
C PHE A 81 14.09 -9.10 -5.68
N HIS A 82 13.77 -8.80 -4.41
CA HIS A 82 13.20 -7.52 -4.02
C HIS A 82 14.15 -6.35 -4.32
N THR A 83 15.45 -6.53 -4.07
CA THR A 83 16.48 -5.52 -4.36
C THR A 83 16.55 -5.24 -5.87
N ASN A 84 16.60 -6.29 -6.70
CA ASN A 84 16.61 -6.14 -8.15
C ASN A 84 15.32 -5.47 -8.66
N LEU A 85 14.16 -5.89 -8.15
CA LEU A 85 12.87 -5.25 -8.46
C LEU A 85 12.90 -3.76 -8.13
N CYS A 86 13.39 -3.38 -6.94
CA CYS A 86 13.48 -1.98 -6.54
C CYS A 86 14.45 -1.19 -7.42
N GLN A 87 15.56 -1.80 -7.86
CA GLN A 87 16.49 -1.18 -8.81
C GLN A 87 15.84 -0.96 -10.17
N GLU A 88 15.10 -1.95 -10.69
CA GLU A 88 14.36 -1.83 -11.94
C GLU A 88 13.28 -0.75 -11.87
N LEU A 89 12.54 -0.68 -10.76
CA LEU A 89 11.51 0.34 -10.53
C LEU A 89 12.09 1.74 -10.27
N SER A 90 13.30 1.82 -9.71
CA SER A 90 14.00 3.10 -9.47
C SER A 90 14.73 3.63 -10.70
N ALA A 91 15.10 2.76 -11.64
CA ALA A 91 15.58 3.20 -12.95
C ALA A 91 14.48 4.02 -13.63
N ASP A 92 14.84 4.88 -14.58
CA ASP A 92 13.90 5.71 -15.36
C ASP A 92 12.95 4.85 -16.22
N ILE A 93 12.07 4.13 -15.55
CA ILE A 93 11.15 3.16 -16.12
C ILE A 93 10.00 3.88 -16.80
N LEU A 94 9.67 5.07 -16.30
CA LEU A 94 8.70 5.99 -16.89
C LEU A 94 9.22 6.52 -18.22
N GLY A 95 10.47 7.00 -18.32
CA GLY A 95 11.08 7.44 -19.57
C GLY A 95 11.27 6.32 -20.60
N ARG A 96 11.29 5.06 -20.16
CA ARG A 96 11.37 3.86 -21.01
C ARG A 96 10.03 3.27 -21.41
N LEU A 97 8.92 3.88 -21.01
CA LEU A 97 7.60 3.40 -21.40
C LEU A 97 7.38 3.52 -22.92
N PRO A 98 6.83 2.49 -23.58
CA PRO A 98 6.46 2.55 -24.99
C PRO A 98 5.49 3.71 -25.29
N ASP A 99 5.67 4.37 -26.44
CA ASP A 99 4.90 5.55 -26.84
C ASP A 99 3.40 5.28 -26.99
N ASP A 100 3.02 4.07 -27.40
CA ASP A 100 1.64 3.61 -27.51
C ASP A 100 0.94 3.55 -26.14
N LEU A 101 1.65 3.11 -25.12
CA LEU A 101 1.16 3.06 -23.74
C LEU A 101 1.04 4.45 -23.10
N LEU A 102 1.98 5.35 -23.38
CA LEU A 102 1.91 6.75 -22.93
C LEU A 102 0.74 7.48 -23.61
N SER A 103 0.56 7.28 -24.92
CA SER A 103 -0.54 7.86 -25.70
C SER A 103 -1.92 7.42 -25.19
N SER A 104 -2.06 6.14 -24.79
CA SER A 104 -3.30 5.65 -24.18
C SER A 104 -3.60 6.30 -22.83
N THR A 105 -2.58 6.57 -22.01
CA THR A 105 -2.74 7.27 -20.73
C THR A 105 -3.14 8.73 -20.96
N MET A 106 -2.48 9.43 -21.88
CA MET A 106 -2.81 10.81 -22.26
C MET A 106 -4.26 10.96 -22.73
N ALA A 107 -4.72 10.05 -23.61
CA ALA A 107 -6.08 10.07 -24.13
C ALA A 107 -7.15 9.80 -23.05
N SER A 108 -6.84 8.95 -22.06
CA SER A 108 -7.74 8.63 -20.95
C SER A 108 -7.86 9.78 -19.94
N GLU A 109 -6.76 10.49 -19.67
CA GLU A 109 -6.73 11.58 -18.69
C GLU A 109 -6.96 12.97 -19.33
N LYS A 110 -7.30 13.03 -20.63
CA LYS A 110 -7.50 14.28 -21.40
C LYS A 110 -6.30 15.24 -21.34
N TRP A 111 -5.09 14.71 -21.19
CA TRP A 111 -3.87 15.51 -21.16
C TRP A 111 -3.59 16.12 -22.53
N GLN A 112 -3.40 17.45 -22.57
CA GLN A 112 -3.07 18.20 -23.79
C GLN A 112 -1.58 18.58 -23.88
N ASP A 113 -0.82 18.32 -22.82
CA ASP A 113 0.58 18.70 -22.67
C ASP A 113 1.55 17.72 -23.37
N SER A 114 2.81 18.12 -23.44
CA SER A 114 3.87 17.34 -24.10
C SER A 114 4.20 16.04 -23.35
N LYS A 115 4.86 15.10 -24.06
CA LYS A 115 5.32 13.83 -23.48
C LYS A 115 6.24 14.06 -22.27
N ASP A 116 7.11 15.06 -22.33
CA ASP A 116 8.05 15.35 -21.25
C ASP A 116 7.33 15.85 -19.99
N GLU A 117 6.30 16.69 -20.15
CA GLU A 117 5.45 17.15 -19.04
C GLU A 117 4.67 15.99 -18.42
N LEU A 118 4.14 15.07 -19.23
CA LEU A 118 3.51 13.84 -18.73
C LEU A 118 4.49 12.99 -17.91
N LEU A 119 5.72 12.81 -18.38
CA LEU A 119 6.73 12.03 -17.67
C LEU A 119 7.10 12.68 -16.33
N VAL A 120 7.22 14.00 -16.30
CA VAL A 120 7.41 14.76 -15.05
C VAL A 120 6.23 14.54 -14.12
N ALA A 121 5.00 14.70 -14.59
CA ALA A 121 3.79 14.49 -13.79
C ALA A 121 3.70 13.06 -13.24
N LEU A 122 3.99 12.04 -14.07
CA LEU A 122 4.02 10.64 -13.65
C LEU A 122 5.11 10.38 -12.59
N SER A 123 6.31 10.97 -12.76
CA SER A 123 7.41 10.81 -11.80
C SER A 123 7.10 11.44 -10.43
N GLN A 124 6.30 12.51 -10.44
CA GLN A 124 5.80 13.17 -9.22
C GLN A 124 4.66 12.39 -8.59
N ARG A 125 3.83 11.71 -9.39
CA ARG A 125 2.67 10.92 -8.94
C ARG A 125 3.06 9.55 -8.39
N TYR A 126 4.00 8.87 -9.02
CA TYR A 126 4.34 7.48 -8.75
C TYR A 126 5.72 7.42 -8.08
N ILE A 127 5.72 7.43 -6.75
CA ILE A 127 6.94 7.44 -5.95
C ILE A 127 7.17 6.07 -5.34
N LEU A 128 8.33 5.48 -5.62
CA LEU A 128 8.79 4.28 -4.94
C LEU A 128 9.25 4.67 -3.53
N GLN A 129 8.47 4.28 -2.53
CA GLN A 129 8.68 4.73 -1.15
C GLN A 129 9.98 4.15 -0.58
N PRO A 130 10.74 4.92 0.20
CA PRO A 130 11.91 4.41 0.93
C PRO A 130 11.61 3.17 1.77
N LEU A 131 10.45 3.15 2.46
CA LEU A 131 10.00 1.98 3.22
C LEU A 131 9.79 0.74 2.33
N PHE A 132 9.30 0.92 1.10
CA PHE A 132 9.09 -0.19 0.18
C PHE A 132 10.40 -0.91 -0.09
N LYS A 133 11.49 -0.16 -0.29
CA LYS A 133 12.84 -0.68 -0.54
C LYS A 133 13.48 -1.31 0.70
N ALA A 134 13.13 -0.81 1.89
CA ALA A 134 13.81 -1.12 3.14
C ALA A 134 13.24 -2.34 3.87
N VAL A 135 11.95 -2.61 3.72
CA VAL A 135 11.25 -3.68 4.45
C VAL A 135 10.18 -4.36 3.59
N PHE A 136 10.12 -5.69 3.68
CA PHE A 136 9.06 -6.50 3.07
C PHE A 136 8.58 -7.60 4.02
N ILE A 137 7.41 -8.15 3.71
CA ILE A 137 6.80 -9.27 4.44
C ILE A 137 6.83 -10.51 3.55
N VAL A 138 7.14 -11.67 4.13
CA VAL A 138 6.99 -12.98 3.49
C VAL A 138 5.88 -13.75 4.18
N LEU A 139 4.94 -14.22 3.37
CA LEU A 139 3.78 -15.00 3.73
C LEU A 139 3.88 -16.38 3.05
N ASP A 140 3.62 -17.43 3.82
CA ASP A 140 3.70 -18.82 3.32
C ASP A 140 2.33 -19.48 3.14
N GLN A 141 1.29 -18.91 3.74
CA GLN A 141 -0.05 -19.48 3.72
C GLN A 141 -0.77 -19.08 2.43
N THR A 142 -0.94 -20.02 1.49
CA THR A 142 -1.57 -19.77 0.19
C THR A 142 -3.10 -19.85 0.21
N LEU A 143 -3.68 -20.52 1.20
CA LEU A 143 -5.12 -20.72 1.33
C LEU A 143 -5.67 -19.92 2.52
N GLY A 144 -6.77 -19.22 2.28
CA GLY A 144 -7.53 -18.55 3.32
C GLY A 144 -8.43 -19.51 4.10
N PRO A 145 -9.07 -19.03 5.17
CA PRO A 145 -9.98 -19.83 6.00
C PRO A 145 -11.08 -20.45 5.14
N THR A 146 -11.37 -21.74 5.31
CA THR A 146 -12.37 -22.49 4.51
C THR A 146 -13.71 -22.67 5.21
N GLU A 147 -13.74 -22.55 6.54
CA GLU A 147 -14.91 -22.82 7.39
C GLU A 147 -15.17 -21.67 8.37
N GLY A 148 -16.41 -21.56 8.85
CA GLY A 148 -16.80 -20.55 9.85
C GLY A 148 -16.94 -19.12 9.33
N PRO A 149 -17.45 -18.20 10.17
CA PRO A 149 -17.45 -16.78 9.86
C PRO A 149 -16.00 -16.26 9.84
N LEU A 150 -15.65 -15.46 8.84
CA LEU A 150 -14.34 -14.82 8.79
C LEU A 150 -14.24 -13.80 9.92
N THR A 151 -13.21 -13.92 10.75
CA THR A 151 -12.87 -12.94 11.79
C THR A 151 -11.66 -12.11 11.38
N SER A 152 -11.47 -10.93 12.00
CA SER A 152 -10.25 -10.13 11.80
C SER A 152 -8.98 -10.88 12.21
N ASP A 153 -9.11 -11.75 13.21
CA ASP A 153 -8.00 -12.51 13.77
C ASP A 153 -7.60 -13.70 12.87
N ASP A 154 -8.51 -14.24 12.07
CA ASP A 154 -8.20 -15.33 11.11
C ASP A 154 -7.12 -14.92 10.11
N ILE A 155 -7.07 -13.63 9.75
CA ILE A 155 -6.08 -13.06 8.83
C ILE A 155 -4.96 -12.35 9.60
N GLY A 156 -5.31 -11.61 10.64
CA GLY A 156 -4.35 -10.88 11.45
C GLY A 156 -3.33 -11.78 12.15
N ASN A 157 -3.71 -12.98 12.58
CA ASN A 157 -2.82 -13.91 13.29
C ASN A 157 -1.99 -14.81 12.38
N ILE A 158 -2.11 -14.67 11.06
CA ILE A 158 -1.31 -15.46 10.12
C ILE A 158 0.18 -15.19 10.38
N PRO A 159 1.01 -16.24 10.56
CA PRO A 159 2.42 -16.09 10.78
C PRO A 159 3.12 -15.60 9.50
N VAL A 160 4.00 -14.62 9.66
CA VAL A 160 4.79 -14.02 8.58
C VAL A 160 6.23 -13.79 9.03
N SER A 161 7.13 -13.68 8.05
CA SER A 161 8.48 -13.17 8.28
C SER A 161 8.55 -11.72 7.82
N LEU A 162 8.86 -10.80 8.74
CA LEU A 162 9.15 -9.42 8.39
C LEU A 162 10.66 -9.27 8.16
N VAL A 163 11.06 -8.78 7.00
CA VAL A 163 12.45 -8.77 6.54
C VAL A 163 12.91 -7.35 6.25
N ARG A 164 14.06 -6.97 6.80
CA ARG A 164 14.77 -5.73 6.51
C ARG A 164 15.88 -6.00 5.49
N THR A 165 15.88 -5.27 4.39
CA THR A 165 16.80 -5.48 3.23
C THR A 165 18.18 -4.87 3.45
N GLY A 166 18.30 -3.91 4.38
CA GLY A 166 19.51 -3.10 4.59
C GLY A 166 19.51 -1.77 3.82
N CYS A 167 18.55 -1.55 2.91
CA CYS A 167 18.38 -0.25 2.26
C CYS A 167 17.96 0.79 3.32
N THR A 168 18.73 1.87 3.43
CA THR A 168 18.47 2.99 4.36
C THR A 168 18.27 4.32 3.65
N GLU A 169 18.43 4.34 2.33
CA GLU A 169 18.32 5.55 1.51
C GLU A 169 16.91 6.15 1.62
N GLY A 170 16.85 7.45 1.93
CA GLY A 170 15.60 8.19 2.00
C GLY A 170 14.74 7.93 3.24
N LEU A 171 15.19 7.10 4.18
CA LEU A 171 14.52 6.93 5.48
C LEU A 171 14.88 8.07 6.44
N SER A 172 13.91 8.53 7.21
CA SER A 172 14.09 9.49 8.31
C SER A 172 14.89 8.94 9.49
N GLY A 173 14.98 7.61 9.61
CA GLY A 173 15.75 6.96 10.66
C GLY A 173 15.85 5.45 10.48
N ARG A 174 16.74 4.82 11.27
CA ARG A 174 16.97 3.37 11.22
C ARG A 174 15.69 2.60 11.56
N ILE A 175 15.48 1.47 10.88
CA ILE A 175 14.43 0.50 11.20
C ILE A 175 14.99 -0.51 12.21
N SER A 176 14.36 -0.61 13.39
CA SER A 176 14.66 -1.62 14.40
C SER A 176 13.44 -2.49 14.69
N PHE A 177 13.68 -3.78 14.89
CA PHE A 177 12.64 -4.77 15.26
C PHE A 177 12.51 -4.96 16.79
N ASP A 178 13.21 -4.16 17.59
CA ASP A 178 13.19 -4.28 19.06
C ASP A 178 11.78 -4.02 19.64
N THR A 179 10.89 -3.37 18.90
CA THR A 179 9.50 -3.17 19.36
C THR A 179 8.59 -4.37 19.09
N ILE A 180 9.03 -5.38 18.33
CA ILE A 180 8.22 -6.51 17.87
C ILE A 180 8.90 -7.86 18.17
N HIS A 181 9.60 -7.95 19.31
CA HIS A 181 10.35 -9.11 19.81
C HIS A 181 9.57 -10.44 19.82
N HIS A 182 9.61 -11.19 18.71
CA HIS A 182 9.24 -12.60 18.67
C HIS A 182 10.26 -13.30 17.77
N ASP A 183 10.99 -14.31 18.29
CA ASP A 183 12.00 -15.11 17.57
C ASP A 183 12.75 -14.40 16.42
N ARG A 184 13.71 -13.55 16.78
CA ARG A 184 14.56 -12.84 15.82
C ARG A 184 15.54 -13.81 15.16
N ARG A 185 15.55 -13.85 13.83
CA ARG A 185 16.51 -14.61 13.02
C ARG A 185 17.34 -13.64 12.19
N VAL A 186 18.57 -13.39 12.62
CA VAL A 186 19.54 -12.61 11.86
C VAL A 186 20.16 -13.50 10.80
N LEU A 187 19.97 -13.19 9.51
CA LEU A 187 20.56 -13.94 8.41
C LEU A 187 21.72 -13.12 7.83
N SER A 188 22.95 -13.57 8.05
CA SER A 188 24.11 -12.95 7.40
C SER A 188 24.19 -13.43 5.95
N GLY A 189 23.45 -12.77 5.05
CA GLY A 189 23.49 -12.99 3.60
C GLY A 189 24.28 -11.90 2.88
N LEU A 190 25.16 -12.28 1.94
CA LEU A 190 25.89 -11.39 1.05
C LEU A 190 24.91 -10.62 0.13
N GLY A 191 24.43 -9.47 0.57
CA GLY A 191 23.98 -8.38 -0.29
C GLY A 191 25.14 -7.41 -0.47
N ASN A 192 25.49 -7.06 -1.70
CA ASN A 192 26.61 -6.18 -2.01
C ASN A 192 26.58 -4.89 -1.17
N LEU A 193 27.64 -4.70 -0.38
CA LEU A 193 28.03 -3.52 0.42
C LEU A 193 27.10 -3.18 1.61
N ASP A 194 27.50 -3.68 2.80
CA ASP A 194 27.13 -3.26 4.17
C ASP A 194 25.74 -3.58 4.75
N GLY A 195 24.84 -4.28 4.06
CA GLY A 195 23.49 -4.57 4.57
C GLY A 195 23.28 -6.03 5.01
N THR A 196 23.39 -6.34 6.30
CA THR A 196 22.91 -7.63 6.84
C THR A 196 21.38 -7.73 6.72
N ILE A 197 20.88 -8.72 5.98
CA ILE A 197 19.45 -9.04 5.93
C ILE A 197 19.00 -9.52 7.31
N ASP A 198 18.02 -8.85 7.90
CA ASP A 198 17.52 -9.17 9.24
C ASP A 198 16.06 -9.53 9.15
N SER A 199 15.64 -10.55 9.88
CA SER A 199 14.25 -11.00 9.85
C SER A 199 13.73 -11.35 11.23
N VAL A 200 12.42 -11.15 11.41
CA VAL A 200 11.70 -11.48 12.63
C VAL A 200 10.43 -12.24 12.28
N GLN A 201 10.11 -13.29 13.03
CA GLN A 201 8.85 -14.01 12.86
C GLN A 201 7.78 -13.34 13.71
N THR A 202 6.64 -13.03 13.11
CA THR A 202 5.55 -12.35 13.82
C THR A 202 4.21 -12.64 13.14
N THR A 203 3.13 -12.00 13.58
CA THR A 203 1.82 -12.08 12.93
C THR A 203 1.65 -10.98 11.88
N LEU A 204 0.82 -11.22 10.87
CA LEU A 204 0.51 -10.21 9.83
C LEU A 204 0.01 -8.89 10.45
N LYS A 205 -0.83 -8.98 11.49
CA LYS A 205 -1.31 -7.83 12.28
C LYS A 205 -0.17 -7.00 12.84
N THR A 206 0.75 -7.64 13.53
CA THR A 206 1.90 -6.98 14.16
C THR A 206 2.83 -6.36 13.12
N ALA A 207 3.12 -7.09 12.03
CA ALA A 207 3.95 -6.60 10.94
C ALA A 207 3.36 -5.35 10.28
N ILE A 208 2.06 -5.37 9.98
CA ILE A 208 1.38 -4.25 9.33
C ILE A 208 1.24 -3.05 10.26
N GLN A 209 0.93 -3.26 11.55
CA GLN A 209 0.91 -2.18 12.54
C GLN A 209 2.30 -1.53 12.69
N PHE A 210 3.36 -2.33 12.66
CA PHE A 210 4.73 -1.83 12.68
C PHE A 210 5.04 -0.98 11.45
N ILE A 211 4.67 -1.42 10.25
CA ILE A 211 4.89 -0.68 8.99
C ILE A 211 4.09 0.62 8.96
N ILE A 212 2.83 0.61 9.40
CA ILE A 212 2.01 1.82 9.56
C ILE A 212 2.67 2.79 10.55
N GLY A 213 3.26 2.28 11.64
CA GLY A 213 4.03 3.08 12.59
C GLY A 213 5.26 3.74 11.96
N LEU A 214 6.03 2.99 11.15
CA LEU A 214 7.16 3.53 10.40
C LEU A 214 6.69 4.59 9.40
N GLU A 215 5.59 4.35 8.70
CA GLU A 215 5.05 5.29 7.73
C GLU A 215 4.64 6.62 8.35
N LYS A 216 3.98 6.60 9.52
CA LYS A 216 3.69 7.83 10.27
C LYS A 216 4.96 8.59 10.63
N ARG A 217 6.03 7.88 11.01
CA ARG A 217 7.33 8.50 11.28
C ARG A 217 7.92 9.14 10.03
N GLU A 218 7.90 8.45 8.90
CA GLU A 218 8.40 9.01 7.63
C GLU A 218 7.58 10.24 7.20
N MET A 219 6.25 10.17 7.30
CA MET A 219 5.36 11.29 6.99
C MET A 219 5.62 12.50 7.90
N ALA A 220 5.86 12.29 9.19
CA ALA A 220 6.16 13.37 10.13
C ALA A 220 7.52 14.05 9.87
N ALA A 221 8.51 13.30 9.39
CA ALA A 221 9.86 13.82 9.16
C ALA A 221 10.06 14.40 7.75
N ILE A 222 9.43 13.81 6.74
CA ILE A 222 9.70 14.07 5.31
C ILE A 222 8.48 14.70 4.61
N GLY A 223 7.29 14.60 5.21
CA GLY A 223 6.03 14.98 4.59
C GLY A 223 5.41 13.86 3.75
N MET A 224 4.21 14.12 3.25
CA MET A 224 3.45 13.17 2.43
C MET A 224 4.08 13.02 1.04
N ARG A 225 4.13 11.78 0.53
CA ARG A 225 4.65 11.43 -0.80
C ARG A 225 3.75 10.40 -1.49
N PRO A 226 3.27 10.62 -2.72
CA PRO A 226 3.39 11.85 -3.53
C PRO A 226 2.69 13.03 -2.84
N SER A 227 3.15 14.25 -3.15
CA SER A 227 2.48 15.45 -2.66
C SER A 227 1.19 15.65 -3.49
N PRO A 228 0.02 15.83 -2.85
CA PRO A 228 -1.23 16.10 -3.55
C PRO A 228 -1.17 17.35 -4.44
N TYR A 229 -0.27 18.30 -4.12
CA TYR A 229 -0.11 19.60 -4.77
C TYR A 229 0.35 19.51 -6.23
N LEU A 230 1.02 18.42 -6.63
CA LEU A 230 1.68 18.33 -7.94
C LEU A 230 0.76 17.82 -9.07
N LEU A 231 -0.51 17.56 -8.78
CA LEU A 231 -1.35 16.77 -9.68
C LEU A 231 -2.49 17.52 -10.34
N ASP A 232 -2.85 18.72 -9.87
CA ASP A 232 -3.88 19.50 -10.53
C ASP A 232 -3.77 21.01 -10.25
N SER A 233 -3.08 21.74 -11.13
CA SER A 233 -3.03 23.21 -11.09
C SER A 233 -4.34 23.87 -11.52
N SER A 234 -5.37 23.10 -11.91
CA SER A 234 -6.70 23.61 -12.28
C SER A 234 -7.66 23.71 -11.11
N ILE A 235 -7.31 23.13 -9.96
CA ILE A 235 -8.13 23.20 -8.74
C ILE A 235 -7.82 24.49 -7.98
N ASP A 236 -8.84 25.32 -7.79
CA ASP A 236 -8.79 26.44 -6.85
C ASP A 236 -8.84 25.89 -5.42
N LEU A 237 -7.66 25.59 -4.90
CA LEU A 237 -7.46 24.98 -3.58
C LEU A 237 -8.11 25.80 -2.45
N GLU A 238 -8.13 27.13 -2.58
CA GLU A 238 -8.71 27.99 -1.54
C GLU A 238 -10.24 27.89 -1.53
N ASN A 239 -10.86 27.85 -2.71
CA ASN A 239 -12.30 27.69 -2.82
C ASN A 239 -12.75 26.29 -2.38
N GLU A 240 -12.02 25.23 -2.74
CA GLU A 240 -12.30 23.87 -2.26
C GLU A 240 -12.12 23.75 -0.74
N ALA A 241 -11.02 24.29 -0.18
CA ALA A 241 -10.79 24.29 1.26
C ALA A 241 -11.93 24.97 2.03
N ARG A 242 -12.37 26.16 1.58
CA ARG A 242 -13.52 26.85 2.18
C ARG A 242 -14.81 26.03 2.08
N GLY A 243 -15.03 25.34 0.95
CA GLY A 243 -16.16 24.44 0.77
C GLY A 243 -16.17 23.26 1.75
N LEU A 244 -14.99 22.76 2.13
CA LEU A 244 -14.82 21.64 3.07
C LEU A 244 -14.87 22.05 4.55
N GLY A 245 -14.98 23.35 4.84
CA GLY A 245 -15.06 23.86 6.21
C GLY A 245 -13.73 24.40 6.76
N TRP A 246 -12.78 24.74 5.89
CA TRP A 246 -11.54 25.40 6.30
C TRP A 246 -11.82 26.73 7.03
N ASP A 247 -11.26 26.84 8.23
CA ASP A 247 -11.29 28.02 9.09
C ASP A 247 -9.86 28.55 9.30
N GLN A 248 -9.61 29.81 8.91
CA GLN A 248 -8.31 30.49 9.04
C GLN A 248 -7.78 30.52 10.48
N SER A 249 -8.66 30.66 11.47
CA SER A 249 -8.28 30.71 12.89
C SER A 249 -7.83 29.37 13.44
N ILE A 250 -8.24 28.27 12.80
CA ILE A 250 -7.91 26.89 13.20
C ILE A 250 -6.76 26.33 12.34
N HIS A 251 -6.71 26.67 11.06
CA HIS A 251 -5.86 26.02 10.06
C HIS A 251 -4.74 26.91 9.49
N GLY A 252 -4.66 28.18 9.90
CA GLY A 252 -3.60 29.11 9.50
C GLY A 252 -3.98 30.07 8.36
N GLU A 253 -3.05 30.95 7.97
CA GLU A 253 -3.26 31.93 6.89
C GLU A 253 -2.95 31.35 5.50
N LEU A 254 -3.59 31.91 4.48
CA LEU A 254 -3.33 31.58 3.07
C LEU A 254 -1.96 32.12 2.61
N PRO A 255 -1.30 31.50 1.61
CA PRO A 255 -1.76 30.32 0.87
C PRO A 255 -1.58 29.02 1.67
N LEU A 256 -2.51 28.07 1.52
CA LEU A 256 -2.39 26.77 2.18
C LEU A 256 -1.30 25.94 1.52
N ASP A 257 -0.44 25.36 2.35
CA ASP A 257 0.70 24.60 1.88
C ASP A 257 0.27 23.33 1.12
N LEU A 258 -0.80 22.63 1.54
CA LEU A 258 -1.24 21.34 0.97
C LEU A 258 -2.70 20.98 1.28
N PRO A 259 -3.45 20.33 0.36
CA PRO A 259 -4.69 19.60 0.69
C PRO A 259 -4.44 18.63 1.83
N THR A 260 -5.25 18.75 2.88
CA THR A 260 -5.18 17.84 4.01
C THR A 260 -6.56 17.39 4.44
N SER A 261 -6.59 16.18 4.98
CA SER A 261 -7.71 15.64 5.75
C SER A 261 -8.24 16.57 6.85
N THR A 262 -7.40 17.50 7.33
CA THR A 262 -7.76 18.43 8.41
C THR A 262 -8.66 19.58 7.95
N TRP A 263 -8.76 19.83 6.64
CA TRP A 263 -9.69 20.85 6.12
C TRP A 263 -11.15 20.43 6.21
N VAL A 264 -11.41 19.13 6.32
CA VAL A 264 -12.77 18.61 6.41
C VAL A 264 -13.31 18.86 7.80
N ASP A 265 -14.29 19.77 7.89
CA ASP A 265 -15.06 19.95 9.11
C ASP A 265 -15.90 18.69 9.36
N LYS A 266 -15.43 17.84 10.27
CA LYS A 266 -16.09 16.60 10.68
C LYS A 266 -17.43 16.84 11.40
N SER A 267 -17.72 18.06 11.84
CA SER A 267 -19.03 18.42 12.38
C SER A 267 -20.08 18.63 11.28
N HIS A 268 -19.62 19.10 10.11
CA HIS A 268 -20.43 19.31 8.91
C HIS A 268 -20.51 18.03 8.05
N TYR A 269 -19.38 17.35 7.83
CA TYR A 269 -19.25 16.13 7.05
C TYR A 269 -19.25 14.90 7.98
N GLN A 270 -20.43 14.58 8.51
CA GLN A 270 -20.62 13.48 9.47
C GLN A 270 -20.60 12.08 8.83
N GLU A 271 -20.71 12.01 7.50
CA GLU A 271 -20.67 10.78 6.71
C GLU A 271 -19.52 10.83 5.72
N TRP A 272 -18.96 9.68 5.33
CA TRP A 272 -17.92 9.59 4.28
C TRP A 272 -18.56 9.81 2.90
N THR A 273 -18.17 10.89 2.22
CA THR A 273 -18.76 11.33 0.94
C THR A 273 -17.67 11.69 -0.08
N GLY A 274 -18.06 12.05 -1.31
CA GLY A 274 -17.12 12.44 -2.37
C GLY A 274 -16.53 11.29 -3.19
N ALA A 275 -15.51 11.59 -4.00
CA ALA A 275 -14.90 10.63 -4.92
C ALA A 275 -14.30 9.41 -4.20
N GLY A 276 -13.60 9.64 -3.08
CA GLY A 276 -13.08 8.59 -2.21
C GLY A 276 -14.17 7.68 -1.62
N ALA A 277 -15.38 8.19 -1.38
CA ALA A 277 -16.53 7.38 -0.98
C ALA A 277 -17.05 6.48 -2.09
N HIS A 278 -17.12 6.98 -3.33
CA HIS A 278 -17.45 6.14 -4.48
C HIS A 278 -16.41 5.04 -4.71
N TYR A 279 -15.12 5.36 -4.60
CA TYR A 279 -14.03 4.40 -4.74
C TYR A 279 -14.06 3.33 -3.63
N HIS A 280 -14.25 3.74 -2.37
CA HIS A 280 -14.47 2.84 -1.23
C HIS A 280 -15.66 1.92 -1.46
N ALA A 281 -16.81 2.46 -1.88
CA ALA A 281 -18.02 1.68 -2.12
C ALA A 281 -17.82 0.62 -3.23
N GLY A 282 -17.06 0.93 -4.27
CA GLY A 282 -16.69 -0.03 -5.31
C GLY A 282 -15.86 -1.20 -4.77
N LEU A 283 -14.82 -0.91 -3.98
CA LEU A 283 -13.99 -1.93 -3.33
C LEU A 283 -14.81 -2.76 -2.32
N ALA A 284 -15.65 -2.10 -1.53
CA ALA A 284 -16.54 -2.76 -0.59
C ALA A 284 -17.55 -3.67 -1.28
N HIS A 285 -18.13 -3.25 -2.40
CA HIS A 285 -19.06 -4.06 -3.18
C HIS A 285 -18.41 -5.33 -3.72
N VAL A 286 -17.18 -5.21 -4.25
CA VAL A 286 -16.39 -6.35 -4.73
C VAL A 286 -16.12 -7.33 -3.60
N ALA A 287 -15.68 -6.83 -2.45
CA ALA A 287 -15.43 -7.65 -1.26
C ALA A 287 -16.72 -8.34 -0.76
N ILE A 288 -17.83 -7.62 -0.62
CA ILE A 288 -19.13 -8.17 -0.19
C ILE A 288 -19.62 -9.25 -1.16
N ARG A 289 -19.53 -9.03 -2.48
CA ARG A 289 -19.87 -10.04 -3.49
C ARG A 289 -19.05 -11.31 -3.32
N PHE A 290 -17.77 -11.20 -3.01
CA PHE A 290 -16.94 -12.38 -2.76
C PHE A 290 -17.33 -13.10 -1.49
N LEU A 291 -17.50 -12.37 -0.39
CA LEU A 291 -17.85 -12.93 0.91
C LEU A 291 -19.23 -13.63 0.85
N THR A 292 -20.20 -13.05 0.16
CA THR A 292 -21.53 -13.66 -0.07
C THR A 292 -21.48 -14.89 -0.99
N ALA A 293 -20.62 -14.88 -2.02
CA ALA A 293 -20.44 -16.03 -2.92
C ALA A 293 -19.86 -17.27 -2.22
N THR A 294 -19.18 -17.10 -1.08
CA THR A 294 -18.63 -18.23 -0.31
C THR A 294 -19.65 -19.00 0.55
N ARG A 295 -20.96 -18.74 0.43
CA ARG A 295 -22.04 -19.33 1.27
C ARG A 295 -21.83 -19.18 2.78
N ARG A 296 -21.08 -18.16 3.21
CA ARG A 296 -20.83 -17.90 4.63
C ARG A 296 -21.80 -16.86 5.17
N ASN A 297 -22.36 -17.13 6.34
CA ASN A 297 -23.15 -16.15 7.08
C ASN A 297 -22.21 -15.02 7.52
N TYR A 298 -22.29 -13.90 6.82
CA TYR A 298 -21.66 -12.65 7.25
C TYR A 298 -22.65 -11.90 8.11
N PRO A 299 -22.38 -11.68 9.41
CA PRO A 299 -23.04 -10.60 10.08
C PRO A 299 -22.53 -9.31 9.42
N LEU A 300 -23.37 -8.66 8.61
CA LEU A 300 -23.24 -7.24 8.27
C LEU A 300 -23.44 -6.37 9.53
N GLN A 301 -22.98 -6.83 10.69
CA GLN A 301 -22.94 -6.02 11.90
C GLN A 301 -22.03 -4.82 11.61
N ASN A 302 -22.40 -3.71 12.25
CA ASN A 302 -22.01 -2.34 11.93
C ASN A 302 -20.49 -2.10 11.86
N ASP A 303 -19.69 -3.06 12.32
CA ASP A 303 -18.28 -2.96 12.66
C ASP A 303 -17.33 -3.33 11.48
N TRP A 304 -17.89 -3.79 10.34
CA TRP A 304 -17.08 -4.32 9.22
C TRP A 304 -16.86 -3.35 8.04
N TRP A 305 -17.86 -2.54 7.71
CA TRP A 305 -17.85 -1.62 6.56
C TRP A 305 -18.06 -0.17 6.95
N TRP A 306 -18.69 0.05 8.09
CA TRP A 306 -18.93 1.37 8.60
C TRP A 306 -17.89 1.62 9.66
N TRP A 307 -17.18 2.73 9.51
CA TRP A 307 -16.34 3.26 10.58
C TRP A 307 -17.17 3.30 11.86
N ASP A 308 -16.68 2.69 12.93
CA ASP A 308 -17.35 2.73 14.23
C ASP A 308 -17.59 4.21 14.58
N ARG A 309 -18.86 4.59 14.71
CA ARG A 309 -19.23 5.88 15.30
C ARG A 309 -18.76 5.87 16.76
N ALA A 310 -17.54 6.33 17.00
CA ALA A 310 -17.12 6.79 18.31
C ALA A 310 -17.63 8.22 18.52
#